data_AF-A0A257KS08-F1
#
_entry.id   AF-A0A257KS08-F1
#
_cell.length_a   1.000
_cell.length_b   1.000
_cell.length_c   1.000
_cell.angle_alpha   90.00
_cell.angle_beta   90.00
_cell.angle_gamma   90.00
#
_symmetry.space_group_name_H-M   'P 1'
#
loop_
_entity.id
_entity.type
_entity.pdbx_description
1 polymer ?
#
loop_
_entity_poly.entity_id
_entity_poly.type
_entity_poly.pdbx_seq_one_letter_code
_entity_poly.pdbx_strand_id
1 'polypeptide(L)'
;MRDFRDAKAMAQTLRDSLTTKAIDISHSESLELVSKMLGVADWNTLSAMLHAEHRLPGAAVKPRTATASYPAIPLRDFVPFPATVFPLIAGRPKTMRALQDAYDRQREVALAVQKDGTLDEPGFDDIHHVGILAQLLDVQRFDDGTLKVLVQGKRRVTIASFVGETGAYQADVSEVDDEPPPEAPDLIRDAVARFTNYTAVHDISLPPIWPPLEKSSDPGRVADIIASHIILPTNDKQNLLATFDPVTRLKRIAAAMGAPLLPRSPALDITWRRALDHANARHHRYATLEHLLLALVDDPDASALLHACKADLAAIKTSLLSYVDNELTNLAIDAGGQARPTEAFARVARHAVLLAKEFGWREVSGGDMLLAIFSENLSPATRLLDKQGVTRQNVLDVMQQRA
;
A
#
# COMPACT_ATOMS: atom_id res chain seq x y z
N MET A 1 -24.98 -27.55 17.50
CA MET A 1 -24.84 -26.10 17.69
C MET A 1 -24.42 -25.54 16.35
N ARG A 2 -25.18 -24.61 15.76
CA ARG A 2 -24.78 -23.97 14.49
C ARG A 2 -23.59 -23.06 14.79
N ASP A 3 -22.49 -23.27 14.08
CA ASP A 3 -21.24 -22.55 14.28
C ASP A 3 -21.37 -21.13 13.70
N PHE A 4 -20.97 -20.12 14.47
CA PHE A 4 -21.09 -18.71 14.08
C PHE A 4 -20.00 -18.28 13.08
N ARG A 5 -18.93 -19.08 12.93
CA ARG A 5 -17.71 -18.73 12.17
C ARG A 5 -17.94 -18.35 10.71
N ASP A 6 -19.02 -18.83 10.11
CA ASP A 6 -19.34 -18.58 8.70
C ASP A 6 -20.36 -17.45 8.49
N ALA A 7 -20.72 -16.68 9.52
CA ALA A 7 -21.80 -15.68 9.44
C ALA A 7 -21.63 -14.67 8.28
N LYS A 8 -20.41 -14.24 7.96
CA LYS A 8 -20.13 -13.36 6.82
C LYS A 8 -20.29 -14.07 5.47
N ALA A 9 -19.81 -15.30 5.37
CA ALA A 9 -19.98 -16.11 4.16
C ALA A 9 -21.46 -16.44 3.93
N MET A 10 -22.22 -16.67 4.99
CA MET A 10 -23.67 -16.84 4.95
C MET A 10 -24.37 -15.56 4.47
N ALA A 11 -23.95 -14.39 4.96
CA ALA A 11 -24.54 -13.10 4.57
C ALA A 11 -24.26 -12.79 3.10
N GLN A 12 -23.03 -13.03 2.64
CA GLN A 12 -22.64 -12.92 1.24
C GLN A 12 -23.46 -13.88 0.35
N THR A 13 -23.54 -15.16 0.73
CA THR A 13 -24.31 -16.18 0.00
C THR A 13 -25.80 -15.85 -0.05
N LEU A 14 -26.36 -15.33 1.05
CA LEU A 14 -27.74 -14.89 1.14
C LEU A 14 -28.00 -13.73 0.20
N ARG A 15 -27.12 -12.71 0.21
CA ARG A 15 -27.22 -11.55 -0.66
C ARG A 15 -27.13 -11.94 -2.14
N ASP A 16 -26.16 -12.78 -2.50
CA ASP A 16 -25.99 -13.26 -3.86
C ASP A 16 -27.24 -14.05 -4.32
N SER A 17 -27.77 -14.91 -3.44
CA SER A 17 -29.00 -15.67 -3.71
C SER A 17 -30.23 -14.78 -3.89
N LEU A 18 -30.36 -13.70 -3.10
CA LEU A 18 -31.48 -12.77 -3.23
C LEU A 18 -31.35 -11.89 -4.48
N THR A 19 -30.13 -11.52 -4.85
CA THR A 19 -29.83 -10.80 -6.08
C THR A 19 -30.28 -11.59 -7.32
N THR A 20 -30.06 -12.91 -7.34
CA THR A 20 -30.57 -13.77 -8.44
C THR A 20 -32.10 -13.80 -8.55
N LYS A 21 -32.81 -13.37 -7.51
CA LYS A 21 -34.27 -13.27 -7.46
C LYS A 21 -34.77 -11.82 -7.61
N ALA A 22 -33.92 -10.90 -8.06
CA ALA A 22 -34.20 -9.48 -8.19
C ALA A 22 -34.62 -8.79 -6.88
N ILE A 23 -34.14 -9.30 -5.74
CA ILE A 23 -34.28 -8.66 -4.43
C ILE A 23 -32.89 -8.11 -4.07
N ASP A 24 -32.76 -6.78 -4.11
CA ASP A 24 -31.51 -6.10 -3.77
C ASP A 24 -31.50 -5.74 -2.28
N ILE A 25 -30.49 -6.20 -1.56
CA ILE A 25 -30.28 -5.88 -0.14
C ILE A 25 -28.83 -5.46 0.08
N SER A 26 -28.63 -4.51 0.98
CA SER A 26 -27.29 -4.08 1.39
C SER A 26 -26.54 -5.19 2.14
N HIS A 27 -25.21 -5.05 2.21
CA HIS A 27 -24.38 -5.95 3.02
C HIS A 27 -24.83 -5.97 4.50
N SER A 28 -25.14 -4.81 5.07
CA SER A 28 -25.62 -4.67 6.44
C SER A 28 -26.96 -5.37 6.66
N GLU A 29 -27.91 -5.24 5.73
CA GLU A 29 -29.19 -5.97 5.82
C GLU A 29 -29.00 -7.50 5.75
N SER A 30 -28.05 -7.97 4.94
CA SER A 30 -27.72 -9.39 4.86
C SER A 30 -27.11 -9.93 6.16
N LEU A 31 -26.24 -9.14 6.82
CA LEU A 31 -25.66 -9.47 8.12
C LEU A 31 -26.72 -9.48 9.23
N GLU A 32 -27.63 -8.51 9.22
CA GLU A 32 -28.77 -8.45 10.16
C GLU A 32 -29.69 -9.68 10.05
N LEU A 33 -29.99 -10.11 8.82
CA LEU A 33 -30.79 -11.31 8.58
C LEU A 33 -30.08 -12.57 9.09
N VAL A 34 -28.78 -12.70 8.85
CA VAL A 34 -27.98 -13.82 9.33
C VAL A 34 -27.89 -13.84 10.86
N SER A 35 -27.71 -12.69 11.50
CA SER A 35 -27.73 -12.57 12.97
C SER A 35 -29.02 -13.09 13.56
N LYS A 36 -30.16 -12.68 13.00
CA LYS A 36 -31.48 -13.16 13.43
C LYS A 36 -31.66 -14.67 13.15
N MET A 37 -31.16 -15.17 12.02
CA MET A 37 -31.19 -16.62 11.71
C MET A 37 -30.34 -17.46 12.68
N LEU A 38 -29.28 -16.87 13.23
CA LEU A 38 -28.39 -17.49 14.22
C LEU A 38 -28.89 -17.28 15.67
N GLY A 39 -30.04 -16.63 15.86
CA GLY A 39 -30.66 -16.41 17.16
C GLY A 39 -30.02 -15.27 17.96
N VAL A 40 -29.31 -14.36 17.29
CA VAL A 40 -28.65 -13.20 17.89
C VAL A 40 -29.42 -11.93 17.51
N ALA A 41 -29.48 -10.96 18.43
CA ALA A 41 -30.36 -9.79 18.32
C ALA A 41 -30.07 -8.92 17.08
N ASP A 42 -28.78 -8.70 16.79
CA ASP A 42 -28.29 -7.84 15.73
C ASP A 42 -26.85 -8.24 15.34
N TRP A 43 -26.34 -7.67 14.24
CA TRP A 43 -24.97 -7.90 13.80
C TRP A 43 -23.92 -7.47 14.83
N ASN A 44 -24.16 -6.38 15.57
CA ASN A 44 -23.22 -5.89 16.59
C ASN A 44 -22.97 -6.94 17.68
N THR A 45 -24.03 -7.60 18.14
CA THR A 45 -23.99 -8.64 19.16
C THR A 45 -23.31 -9.91 18.63
N LEU A 46 -23.62 -10.32 17.39
CA LEU A 46 -22.99 -11.49 16.76
C LEU A 46 -21.50 -11.26 16.51
N SER A 47 -21.13 -10.06 16.03
CA SER A 47 -19.73 -9.65 15.83
C SER A 47 -18.96 -9.69 17.15
N ALA A 48 -19.54 -9.14 18.24
CA ALA A 48 -18.92 -9.19 19.56
C ALA A 48 -18.67 -10.63 20.05
N MET A 49 -19.60 -11.56 19.79
CA MET A 49 -19.45 -12.98 20.12
C MET A 49 -18.34 -13.65 19.29
N LEU A 50 -18.23 -13.33 18.00
CA LEU A 50 -17.16 -13.82 17.12
C LEU A 50 -15.77 -13.30 17.53
N HIS A 51 -15.69 -12.06 18.00
CA HIS A 51 -14.44 -11.45 18.49
C HIS A 51 -14.02 -11.98 19.87
N ALA A 52 -14.97 -12.37 20.72
CA ALA A 52 -14.67 -12.95 22.03
C ALA A 52 -13.91 -14.28 21.92
N GLU A 53 -14.19 -15.07 20.88
CA GLU A 53 -13.47 -16.34 20.59
C GLU A 53 -12.13 -16.14 19.87
N HIS A 54 -11.91 -15.01 19.18
CA HIS A 54 -10.70 -14.73 18.37
C HIS A 54 -9.57 -13.99 19.12
N ARG A 55 -9.62 -13.85 20.45
CA ARG A 55 -8.45 -13.39 21.21
C ARG A 55 -7.34 -14.44 21.16
N LEU A 56 -6.50 -14.37 20.12
CA LEU A 56 -5.14 -14.89 20.19
C LEU A 56 -4.42 -14.19 21.35
N PRO A 57 -3.65 -14.91 22.18
CA PRO A 57 -2.93 -14.34 23.30
C PRO A 57 -1.70 -13.56 22.79
N GLY A 58 -1.92 -12.36 22.25
CA GLY A 58 -0.92 -11.31 22.22
C GLY A 58 -0.98 -10.57 23.56
N ALA A 59 0.17 -10.30 24.18
CA ALA A 59 0.27 -9.60 25.46
C ALA A 59 -0.71 -8.41 25.51
N ALA A 60 -1.53 -8.35 26.56
CA ALA A 60 -2.55 -7.31 26.69
C ALA A 60 -1.90 -5.93 26.71
N VAL A 61 -1.96 -5.23 25.58
CA VAL A 61 -1.48 -3.87 25.41
C VAL A 61 -2.31 -2.96 26.31
N LYS A 62 -1.67 -2.34 27.31
CA LYS A 62 -2.35 -1.43 28.24
C LYS A 62 -2.54 -0.07 27.58
N PRO A 63 -3.79 0.38 27.36
CA PRO A 63 -4.02 1.74 26.85
C PRO A 63 -3.53 2.77 27.87
N ARG A 64 -2.89 3.83 27.37
CA ARG A 64 -2.43 4.96 28.19
C ARG A 64 -3.56 5.89 28.56
N THR A 65 -4.49 6.10 27.63
CA THR A 65 -5.62 7.02 27.78
C THR A 65 -6.94 6.27 27.81
N ALA A 66 -7.95 6.92 28.38
CA ALA A 66 -9.33 6.51 28.16
C ALA A 66 -9.68 6.63 26.67
N THR A 67 -10.61 5.80 26.23
CA THR A 67 -11.09 5.79 24.86
C THR A 67 -11.78 7.12 24.53
N ALA A 68 -11.43 7.72 23.40
CA ALA A 68 -12.00 8.97 22.92
C ALA A 68 -12.32 8.90 21.42
N SER A 69 -13.32 9.66 20.99
CA SER A 69 -13.84 9.61 19.62
C SER A 69 -13.18 10.63 18.70
N TYR A 70 -12.71 10.18 17.54
CA TYR A 70 -12.02 11.00 16.52
C TYR A 70 -12.61 10.79 15.12
N PRO A 71 -12.58 11.81 14.25
CA PRO A 71 -12.88 11.62 12.83
C PRO A 71 -11.83 10.65 12.28
N ALA A 72 -12.28 9.68 11.51
CA ALA A 72 -11.44 8.58 11.08
C ALA A 72 -11.25 8.56 9.56
N ILE A 73 -10.11 8.04 9.11
CA ILE A 73 -9.74 7.95 7.71
C ILE A 73 -9.26 6.54 7.43
N PRO A 74 -9.97 5.77 6.60
CA PRO A 74 -9.50 4.47 6.18
C PRO A 74 -8.46 4.60 5.06
N LEU A 75 -7.31 3.94 5.20
CA LEU A 75 -6.16 3.95 4.28
C LEU A 75 -6.02 2.59 3.59
N ARG A 76 -5.72 2.57 2.29
CA ARG A 76 -5.76 1.33 1.47
C ARG A 76 -4.39 0.69 1.29
N ASP A 77 -3.42 1.48 0.84
CA ASP A 77 -2.11 0.98 0.41
C ASP A 77 -0.95 1.72 1.11
N PHE A 78 -1.23 2.27 2.28
CA PHE A 78 -0.27 3.08 3.03
C PHE A 78 -0.40 2.85 4.53
N VAL A 79 0.71 2.46 5.15
CA VAL A 79 0.82 2.33 6.61
C VAL A 79 1.60 3.52 7.16
N PRO A 80 0.94 4.47 7.85
CA PRO A 80 1.63 5.57 8.50
C PRO A 80 2.38 5.09 9.74
N PHE A 81 3.54 5.69 10.01
CA PHE A 81 4.26 5.54 11.27
C PHE A 81 4.35 6.87 12.01
N PRO A 82 4.58 6.88 13.34
CA PRO A 82 4.82 8.10 14.09
C PRO A 82 5.89 9.00 13.46
N ALA A 83 5.71 10.31 13.57
CA ALA A 83 6.54 11.37 12.97
C ALA A 83 6.56 11.44 11.43
N THR A 84 5.93 10.51 10.72
CA THR A 84 5.83 10.55 9.25
C THR A 84 4.94 11.71 8.81
N VAL A 85 5.44 12.52 7.87
CA VAL A 85 4.64 13.54 7.18
C VAL A 85 4.37 13.06 5.76
N PHE A 86 3.11 13.02 5.36
CA PHE A 86 2.72 12.52 4.05
C PHE A 86 1.48 13.25 3.52
N PRO A 87 1.35 13.39 2.19
CA PRO A 87 0.13 13.93 1.59
C PRO A 87 -0.96 12.85 1.50
N LEU A 88 -2.18 13.22 1.81
CA LEU A 88 -3.40 12.44 1.61
C LEU A 88 -4.29 13.15 0.59
N ILE A 89 -4.65 12.47 -0.49
CA ILE A 89 -5.62 12.97 -1.47
C ILE A 89 -6.95 12.26 -1.23
N ALA A 90 -8.00 13.03 -0.97
CA ALA A 90 -9.32 12.52 -0.65
C ALA A 90 -10.37 13.05 -1.64
N GLY A 91 -11.01 12.13 -2.35
CA GLY A 91 -12.17 12.41 -3.21
C GLY A 91 -13.48 11.76 -2.74
N ARG A 92 -13.43 10.85 -1.75
CA ARG A 92 -14.64 10.18 -1.25
C ARG A 92 -15.46 11.10 -0.33
N PRO A 93 -16.79 11.21 -0.53
CA PRO A 93 -17.63 12.09 0.27
C PRO A 93 -17.54 11.88 1.79
N LYS A 94 -17.38 10.64 2.27
CA LYS A 94 -17.25 10.33 3.71
C LYS A 94 -15.88 10.79 4.27
N THR A 95 -14.81 10.51 3.53
CA THR A 95 -13.43 10.92 3.88
C THR A 95 -13.27 12.44 3.87
N MET A 96 -13.79 13.12 2.83
CA MET A 96 -13.75 14.57 2.75
C MET A 96 -14.50 15.24 3.91
N ARG A 97 -15.67 14.70 4.28
CA ARG A 97 -16.42 15.17 5.46
C ARG A 97 -15.65 14.98 6.76
N ALA A 98 -15.00 13.83 6.94
CA ALA A 98 -14.18 13.56 8.13
C ALA A 98 -12.99 14.53 8.25
N LEU A 99 -12.29 14.78 7.14
CA LEU A 99 -11.16 15.72 7.09
C LEU A 99 -11.60 17.16 7.34
N GLN A 100 -12.74 17.57 6.77
CA GLN A 100 -13.27 18.90 6.98
C GLN A 100 -13.70 19.13 8.44
N ASP A 101 -14.43 18.17 9.04
CA ASP A 101 -14.82 18.24 10.46
C ASP A 101 -13.60 18.33 11.39
N ALA A 102 -12.55 17.54 11.08
CA ALA A 102 -11.30 17.57 11.82
C ALA A 102 -10.58 18.91 11.69
N TYR A 103 -10.49 19.46 10.47
CA TYR A 103 -9.82 20.73 10.21
C TYR A 103 -10.53 21.91 10.88
N ASP A 104 -11.85 22.00 10.71
CA ASP A 104 -12.67 23.11 11.25
C ASP A 104 -12.65 23.14 12.79
N ARG A 105 -12.56 21.97 13.41
CA ARG A 105 -12.50 21.82 14.87
C ARG A 105 -11.07 21.73 15.42
N GLN A 106 -10.05 21.88 14.58
CA GLN A 106 -8.63 21.71 14.93
C GLN A 106 -8.35 20.40 15.68
N ARG A 107 -8.99 19.31 15.27
CA ARG A 107 -8.86 17.98 15.86
C ARG A 107 -7.86 17.12 15.09
N GLU A 108 -7.25 16.20 15.82
CA GLU A 108 -6.52 15.07 15.21
C GLU A 108 -7.50 14.10 14.53
N VAL A 109 -6.98 13.29 13.60
CA VAL A 109 -7.73 12.24 12.91
C VAL A 109 -7.16 10.86 13.23
N ALA A 110 -8.03 9.87 13.36
CA ALA A 110 -7.64 8.47 13.49
C ALA A 110 -7.43 7.86 12.10
N LEU A 111 -6.21 7.39 11.83
CA LEU A 111 -5.86 6.71 10.59
C LEU A 111 -5.96 5.20 10.81
N ALA A 112 -6.82 4.55 10.03
CA ALA A 112 -7.05 3.11 10.10
C ALA A 112 -6.65 2.45 8.78
N VAL A 113 -5.74 1.49 8.80
CA VAL A 113 -5.33 0.77 7.58
C VAL A 113 -6.37 -0.32 7.29
N GLN A 114 -6.82 -0.42 6.05
CA GLN A 114 -7.74 -1.46 5.57
C GLN A 114 -6.97 -2.79 5.40
N LYS A 115 -7.63 -3.90 5.72
CA LYS A 115 -7.13 -5.25 5.45
C LYS A 115 -7.21 -5.58 3.95
N ASP A 116 -8.24 -5.06 3.29
CA ASP A 116 -8.44 -5.14 1.85
C ASP A 116 -8.68 -3.73 1.29
N GLY A 117 -7.68 -3.21 0.57
CA GLY A 117 -7.74 -1.88 -0.02
C GLY A 117 -8.75 -1.72 -1.16
N THR A 118 -9.36 -2.81 -1.64
CA THR A 118 -10.38 -2.73 -2.70
C THR A 118 -11.76 -2.31 -2.18
N LEU A 119 -12.00 -2.44 -0.86
CA LEU A 119 -13.29 -2.13 -0.25
C LEU A 119 -13.55 -0.62 -0.15
N ASP A 120 -14.62 -0.16 -0.80
CA ASP A 120 -15.02 1.26 -0.82
C ASP A 120 -15.55 1.77 0.50
N GLU A 121 -16.35 0.97 1.20
CA GLU A 121 -16.93 1.32 2.48
C GLU A 121 -16.54 0.30 3.56
N PRO A 122 -15.31 0.38 4.11
CA PRO A 122 -14.86 -0.55 5.15
C PRO A 122 -15.65 -0.36 6.44
N GLY A 123 -16.02 -1.47 7.08
CA GLY A 123 -16.48 -1.52 8.47
C GLY A 123 -15.33 -1.77 9.44
N PHE A 124 -15.65 -1.91 10.74
CA PHE A 124 -14.67 -2.17 11.79
C PHE A 124 -13.83 -3.43 11.55
N ASP A 125 -14.44 -4.48 11.01
CA ASP A 125 -13.72 -5.73 10.76
C ASP A 125 -12.81 -5.68 9.54
N ASP A 126 -13.00 -4.69 8.67
CA ASP A 126 -12.25 -4.54 7.42
C ASP A 126 -11.00 -3.69 7.62
N ILE A 127 -10.79 -3.15 8.83
CA ILE A 127 -9.60 -2.40 9.21
C ILE A 127 -8.73 -3.17 10.20
N HIS A 128 -7.46 -2.80 10.27
CA HIS A 128 -6.57 -3.23 11.33
C HIS A 128 -6.86 -2.45 12.62
N HIS A 129 -6.79 -3.13 13.77
CA HIS A 129 -7.16 -2.55 15.07
C HIS A 129 -6.07 -1.64 15.66
N VAL A 130 -4.87 -1.61 15.06
CA VAL A 130 -3.81 -0.67 15.43
C VAL A 130 -3.70 0.38 14.33
N GLY A 131 -3.84 1.64 14.70
CA GLY A 131 -3.78 2.78 13.80
C GLY A 131 -2.84 3.87 14.31
N ILE A 132 -2.95 5.04 13.69
CA ILE A 132 -2.21 6.24 14.08
C ILE A 132 -3.18 7.39 14.34
N LEU A 133 -3.01 8.09 15.46
CA LEU A 133 -3.58 9.42 15.63
C LEU A 133 -2.67 10.44 14.96
N ALA A 134 -3.24 11.28 14.10
CA ALA A 134 -2.49 12.17 13.24
C ALA A 134 -3.01 13.61 13.26
N GLN A 135 -2.11 14.56 13.10
CA GLN A 135 -2.42 15.98 13.01
C GLN A 135 -2.53 16.40 11.54
N LEU A 136 -3.54 17.23 11.24
CA LEU A 136 -3.64 17.91 9.95
C LEU A 136 -2.75 19.14 9.96
N LEU A 137 -1.79 19.22 9.04
CA LEU A 137 -0.86 20.35 8.93
C LEU A 137 -1.35 21.40 7.93
N ASP A 138 -1.88 20.96 6.80
CA ASP A 138 -2.37 21.83 5.73
C ASP A 138 -3.51 21.15 4.97
N VAL A 139 -4.46 21.94 4.46
CA VAL A 139 -5.60 21.47 3.66
C VAL A 139 -5.76 22.37 2.45
N GLN A 140 -5.66 21.78 1.27
CA GLN A 140 -5.81 22.46 -0.02
C GLN A 140 -7.00 21.85 -0.76
N ARG A 141 -7.85 22.70 -1.34
CA ARG A 141 -8.95 22.27 -2.21
C ARG A 141 -8.52 22.43 -3.66
N PHE A 142 -8.72 21.40 -4.46
CA PHE A 142 -8.58 21.47 -5.90
C PHE A 142 -9.90 21.92 -6.57
N ASP A 143 -9.79 22.36 -7.82
CA ASP A 143 -10.93 22.88 -8.60
C ASP A 143 -12.02 21.82 -8.84
N ASP A 144 -11.65 20.54 -8.85
CA ASP A 144 -12.55 19.39 -8.98
C ASP A 144 -13.27 19.02 -7.67
N GLY A 145 -12.99 19.76 -6.58
CA GLY A 145 -13.56 19.54 -5.25
C GLY A 145 -12.81 18.51 -4.40
N THR A 146 -11.77 17.85 -4.93
CA THR A 146 -10.94 16.94 -4.14
C THR A 146 -10.08 17.70 -3.13
N LEU A 147 -9.77 17.06 -2.01
CA LEU A 147 -8.94 17.63 -0.94
C LEU A 147 -7.55 17.01 -0.98
N LYS A 148 -6.51 17.85 -0.94
CA LYS A 148 -5.14 17.45 -0.62
C LYS A 148 -4.79 17.94 0.77
N VAL A 149 -4.50 17.00 1.65
CA VAL A 149 -4.23 17.25 3.06
C VAL A 149 -2.82 16.81 3.39
N LEU A 150 -2.03 17.67 4.00
CA LEU A 150 -0.73 17.28 4.56
C LEU A 150 -0.96 16.78 6.00
N VAL A 151 -0.58 15.53 6.26
CA VAL A 151 -0.86 14.85 7.53
C VAL A 151 0.45 14.46 8.21
N GLN A 152 0.52 14.63 9.52
CA GLN A 152 1.62 14.12 10.35
C GLN A 152 1.12 13.06 11.32
N GLY A 153 1.62 11.83 11.18
CA GLY A 153 1.40 10.77 12.17
C GLY A 153 2.05 11.14 13.51
N LYS A 154 1.32 11.01 14.61
CA LYS A 154 1.81 11.36 15.95
C LYS A 154 2.04 10.13 16.81
N ARG A 155 0.98 9.37 17.09
CA ARG A 155 0.96 8.36 18.15
C ARG A 155 0.24 7.10 17.69
N ARG A 156 0.70 5.93 18.15
CA ARG A 156 -0.02 4.67 17.95
C ARG A 156 -1.29 4.67 18.79
N VAL A 157 -2.35 4.10 18.22
CA VAL A 157 -3.61 3.93 18.92
C VAL A 157 -4.16 2.52 18.69
N THR A 158 -4.91 2.01 19.66
CA THR A 158 -5.84 0.91 19.43
C THR A 158 -7.21 1.48 19.09
N ILE A 159 -7.86 0.87 18.11
CA ILE A 159 -9.18 1.26 17.62
C ILE A 159 -10.20 0.29 18.23
N ALA A 160 -11.09 0.82 19.06
CA ALA A 160 -12.13 0.07 19.76
C ALA A 160 -13.45 0.01 18.96
N SER A 161 -13.70 1.02 18.14
CA SER A 161 -14.85 1.07 17.23
C SER A 161 -14.48 1.84 15.95
N PHE A 162 -15.16 1.53 14.85
CA PHE A 162 -15.04 2.26 13.58
C PHE A 162 -16.38 2.25 12.87
N VAL A 163 -16.97 3.43 12.66
CA VAL A 163 -18.32 3.59 12.13
C VAL A 163 -18.34 4.58 10.97
N GLY A 164 -19.14 4.29 9.94
CA GLY A 164 -19.24 5.13 8.74
C GLY A 164 -20.60 5.10 8.04
N GLU A 165 -21.65 4.56 8.68
CA GLU A 165 -22.95 4.28 8.04
C GLU A 165 -23.77 5.56 7.77
N THR A 166 -23.78 6.51 8.70
CA THR A 166 -24.68 7.68 8.66
C THR A 166 -23.97 9.01 8.38
N GLY A 167 -22.67 9.00 8.07
CA GLY A 167 -21.92 10.26 7.92
C GLY A 167 -20.43 10.11 7.63
N ALA A 168 -19.65 11.06 8.17
CA ALA A 168 -18.20 10.96 8.20
C ALA A 168 -17.77 9.75 9.04
N TYR A 169 -16.66 9.11 8.66
CA TYR A 169 -16.08 8.05 9.48
C TYR A 169 -15.68 8.58 10.86
N GLN A 170 -15.99 7.82 11.91
CA GLN A 170 -15.57 8.07 13.28
C GLN A 170 -14.96 6.81 13.87
N ALA A 171 -14.01 6.97 14.78
CA ALA A 171 -13.40 5.87 15.49
C ALA A 171 -13.20 6.24 16.96
N ASP A 172 -13.51 5.29 17.83
CA ASP A 172 -13.15 5.37 19.24
C ASP A 172 -11.78 4.75 19.44
N VAL A 173 -10.83 5.53 19.92
CA VAL A 173 -9.42 5.12 20.01
C VAL A 173 -8.85 5.37 21.39
N SER A 174 -7.89 4.53 21.76
CA SER A 174 -7.07 4.71 22.96
C SER A 174 -5.61 4.82 22.56
N GLU A 175 -4.89 5.77 23.15
CA GLU A 175 -3.46 5.91 22.89
C GLU A 175 -2.69 4.75 23.50
N VAL A 176 -1.67 4.30 22.77
CA VAL A 176 -0.78 3.24 23.22
C VAL A 176 0.65 3.75 23.14
N ASP A 177 1.36 3.64 24.26
CA ASP A 177 2.79 3.84 24.29
C ASP A 177 3.51 2.54 23.97
N ASP A 178 4.68 2.68 23.36
CA ASP A 178 5.63 1.57 23.27
C ASP A 178 6.04 1.11 24.68
N GLU A 179 6.42 -0.15 24.81
CA GLU A 179 7.05 -0.64 26.04
C GLU A 179 8.37 0.12 26.26
N PRO A 180 8.72 0.54 27.50
CA PRO A 180 9.97 1.24 27.76
C PRO A 180 11.15 0.38 27.30
N PRO A 181 11.87 0.78 26.24
CA PRO A 181 12.89 -0.09 25.68
C PRO A 181 14.18 0.04 26.48
N PRO A 182 14.96 -1.04 26.64
CA PRO A 182 16.36 -0.89 27.01
C PRO A 182 17.10 -0.13 25.90
N GLU A 183 18.14 0.61 26.27
CA GLU A 183 19.05 1.18 25.26
C GLU A 183 19.66 0.04 24.42
N ALA A 184 19.63 0.19 23.09
CA ALA A 184 20.11 -0.83 22.16
C ALA A 184 21.04 -0.21 21.08
N PRO A 185 22.15 0.44 21.47
CA PRO A 185 22.99 1.20 20.55
C PRO A 185 23.61 0.33 19.44
N ASP A 186 23.99 -0.92 19.74
CA ASP A 186 24.52 -1.85 18.74
C ASP A 186 23.47 -2.22 17.68
N LEU A 187 22.23 -2.46 18.10
CA LEU A 187 21.13 -2.79 17.20
C LEU A 187 20.75 -1.58 16.33
N ILE A 188 20.78 -0.37 16.90
CA ILE A 188 20.56 0.86 16.15
C ILE A 188 21.61 1.01 15.06
N ARG A 189 22.90 0.87 15.39
CA ARG A 189 24.00 0.94 14.41
C ARG A 189 23.85 -0.10 13.29
N ASP A 190 23.59 -1.35 13.65
CA ASP A 190 23.38 -2.42 12.66
C ASP A 190 22.18 -2.12 11.74
N ALA A 191 21.04 -1.71 12.31
CA ALA A 191 19.84 -1.40 11.54
C ALA A 191 20.05 -0.19 10.61
N VAL A 192 20.73 0.87 11.06
CA VAL A 192 21.00 2.06 10.23
C VAL A 192 22.02 1.74 9.13
N ALA A 193 23.04 0.93 9.41
CA ALA A 193 23.98 0.46 8.39
C ALA A 193 23.27 -0.37 7.31
N ARG A 194 22.40 -1.31 7.71
CA ARG A 194 21.57 -2.09 6.78
C ARG A 194 20.62 -1.20 5.98
N PHE A 195 20.01 -0.21 6.62
CA PHE A 195 19.14 0.75 5.95
C PHE A 195 19.90 1.57 4.90
N THR A 196 21.10 2.03 5.22
CA THR A 196 21.96 2.77 4.28
C THR A 196 22.30 1.94 3.04
N ASN A 197 22.61 0.66 3.23
CA ASN A 197 22.82 -0.26 2.11
C ASN A 197 21.51 -0.50 1.34
N TYR A 198 20.41 -0.73 2.06
CA TYR A 198 19.09 -0.97 1.48
C TYR A 198 18.64 0.20 0.60
N THR A 199 18.76 1.45 1.07
CA THR A 199 18.37 2.63 0.28
C THR A 199 19.24 2.80 -0.95
N ALA A 200 20.55 2.52 -0.85
CA ALA A 200 21.45 2.55 -2.00
C ALA A 200 21.07 1.50 -3.06
N VAL A 201 20.76 0.28 -2.64
CA VAL A 201 20.38 -0.81 -3.56
C VAL A 201 19.00 -0.56 -4.19
N HIS A 202 18.06 0.03 -3.44
CA HIS A 202 16.70 0.31 -3.90
C HIS A 202 16.53 1.69 -4.52
N ASP A 203 17.60 2.47 -4.69
CA ASP A 203 17.54 3.84 -5.19
C ASP A 203 16.47 4.67 -4.47
N ILE A 204 16.42 4.54 -3.15
CA ILE A 204 15.48 5.27 -2.29
C ILE A 204 16.11 6.62 -1.97
N SER A 205 15.51 7.67 -2.55
CA SER A 205 15.93 9.04 -2.28
C SER A 205 15.51 9.46 -0.86
N LEU A 206 16.50 9.74 -0.02
CA LEU A 206 16.27 10.28 1.32
C LEU A 206 16.20 11.80 1.27
N PRO A 207 15.44 12.45 2.17
CA PRO A 207 15.43 13.89 2.31
C PRO A 207 16.84 14.49 2.42
N PRO A 208 17.10 15.69 1.84
CA PRO A 208 18.41 16.35 1.91
C PRO A 208 18.92 16.56 3.34
N ILE A 209 17.98 16.78 4.27
CA ILE A 209 18.24 16.85 5.70
C ILE A 209 17.72 15.55 6.31
N TRP A 210 18.64 14.63 6.58
CA TRP A 210 18.34 13.34 7.20
C TRP A 210 18.71 13.37 8.70
N PRO A 211 17.83 12.91 9.60
CA PRO A 211 18.18 12.83 11.02
C PRO A 211 19.35 11.86 11.25
N PRO A 212 20.30 12.17 12.14
CA PRO A 212 21.42 11.28 12.45
C PRO A 212 20.94 10.11 13.32
N LEU A 213 20.29 9.11 12.70
CA LEU A 213 19.66 7.98 13.39
C LEU A 213 20.65 7.18 14.25
N GLU A 214 21.90 7.06 13.81
CA GLU A 214 23.02 6.43 14.53
C GLU A 214 23.25 7.01 15.95
N LYS A 215 22.85 8.27 16.17
CA LYS A 215 23.02 8.98 17.44
C LYS A 215 21.79 8.92 18.34
N SER A 216 20.71 8.29 17.89
CA SER A 216 19.50 8.14 18.67
C SER A 216 19.69 7.08 19.75
N SER A 217 19.18 7.33 20.95
CA SER A 217 19.05 6.32 22.02
C SER A 217 17.71 5.57 21.97
N ASP A 218 16.79 5.96 21.08
CA ASP A 218 15.43 5.45 21.01
C ASP A 218 15.29 4.47 19.82
N PRO A 219 15.32 3.14 20.07
CA PRO A 219 15.17 2.15 19.02
C PRO A 219 13.79 2.20 18.35
N GLY A 220 12.75 2.65 19.06
CA GLY A 220 11.39 2.73 18.55
C GLY A 220 11.23 3.84 17.53
N ARG A 221 11.81 5.02 17.82
CA ARG A 221 11.90 6.13 16.88
C ARG A 221 12.72 5.77 15.64
N VAL A 222 13.87 5.10 15.81
CA VAL A 222 14.69 4.65 14.68
C VAL A 222 13.91 3.65 13.81
N ALA A 223 13.24 2.68 14.44
CA ALA A 223 12.39 1.73 13.75
C ALA A 223 11.29 2.42 12.92
N ASP A 224 10.59 3.39 13.50
CA ASP A 224 9.47 4.07 12.84
C ASP A 224 9.93 4.90 11.63
N ILE A 225 11.06 5.60 11.76
CA ILE A 225 11.66 6.36 10.65
C ILE A 225 12.09 5.42 9.53
N ILE A 226 12.78 4.32 9.83
CA ILE A 226 13.22 3.34 8.82
C ILE A 226 12.00 2.69 8.15
N ALA A 227 11.01 2.23 8.92
CA ALA A 227 9.81 1.57 8.42
C ALA A 227 9.00 2.44 7.42
N SER A 228 9.07 3.76 7.60
CA SER A 228 8.44 4.74 6.70
C SER A 228 9.06 4.78 5.31
N HIS A 229 10.35 4.42 5.19
CA HIS A 229 11.11 4.55 3.95
C HIS A 229 11.39 3.20 3.26
N ILE A 230 11.45 2.09 4.00
CA ILE A 230 11.65 0.77 3.41
C ILE A 230 10.42 0.29 2.65
N ILE A 231 10.63 -0.61 1.70
CA ILE A 231 9.61 -1.14 0.82
C ILE A 231 9.25 -2.54 1.29
N LEU A 232 8.05 -2.66 1.86
CA LEU A 232 7.48 -3.88 2.40
C LEU A 232 5.98 -3.93 2.04
N PRO A 233 5.40 -5.13 1.91
CA PRO A 233 3.96 -5.28 1.76
C PRO A 233 3.19 -4.57 2.88
N THR A 234 1.98 -4.09 2.59
CA THR A 234 1.12 -3.37 3.55
C THR A 234 0.93 -4.16 4.85
N ASN A 235 0.65 -5.45 4.75
CA ASN A 235 0.45 -6.33 5.90
C ASN A 235 1.71 -6.44 6.79
N ASP A 236 2.90 -6.48 6.18
CA ASP A 236 4.16 -6.52 6.93
C ASP A 236 4.43 -5.19 7.64
N LYS A 237 4.22 -4.06 6.96
CA LYS A 237 4.29 -2.74 7.60
C LYS A 237 3.28 -2.61 8.73
N GLN A 238 2.08 -3.12 8.56
CA GLN A 238 1.05 -3.10 9.59
C GLN A 238 1.43 -3.97 10.80
N ASN A 239 2.05 -5.14 10.56
CA ASN A 239 2.60 -5.96 11.62
C ASN A 239 3.74 -5.26 12.38
N LEU A 240 4.56 -4.47 11.69
CA LEU A 240 5.57 -3.61 12.32
C LEU A 240 4.91 -2.51 13.16
N LEU A 241 3.88 -1.84 12.62
CA LEU A 241 3.13 -0.81 13.35
C LEU A 241 2.51 -1.38 14.64
N ALA A 242 1.98 -2.60 14.59
CA ALA A 242 1.38 -3.32 15.71
C ALA A 242 2.39 -3.99 16.67
N THR A 243 3.70 -3.86 16.42
CA THR A 243 4.73 -4.37 17.34
C THR A 243 5.10 -3.28 18.35
N PHE A 244 4.59 -3.34 19.58
CA PHE A 244 4.80 -2.29 20.60
C PHE A 244 6.13 -2.38 21.35
N ASP A 245 6.84 -3.51 21.28
CA ASP A 245 8.22 -3.63 21.75
C ASP A 245 9.16 -2.99 20.71
N PRO A 246 9.83 -1.87 21.05
CA PRO A 246 10.72 -1.17 20.13
C PRO A 246 11.93 -1.97 19.65
N VAL A 247 12.52 -2.80 20.52
CA VAL A 247 13.71 -3.62 20.21
C VAL A 247 13.31 -4.74 19.25
N THR A 248 12.19 -5.41 19.54
CA THR A 248 11.64 -6.43 18.65
C THR A 248 11.26 -5.83 17.30
N ARG A 249 10.63 -4.65 17.28
CA ARG A 249 10.27 -3.94 16.05
C ARG A 249 11.51 -3.61 15.21
N LEU A 250 12.57 -3.06 15.83
CA LEU A 250 13.82 -2.73 15.13
C LEU A 250 14.55 -3.98 14.60
N LYS A 251 14.56 -5.09 15.35
CA LYS A 251 15.10 -6.38 14.88
C LYS A 251 14.37 -6.89 13.64
N ARG A 252 13.03 -6.83 13.64
CA ARG A 252 12.22 -7.24 12.48
C ARG A 252 12.52 -6.40 11.24
N ILE A 253 12.67 -5.09 11.42
CA ILE A 253 13.07 -4.17 10.35
C ILE A 253 14.46 -4.49 9.81
N ALA A 254 15.46 -4.66 10.70
CA ALA A 254 16.82 -5.02 10.32
C ALA A 254 16.88 -6.37 9.57
N ALA A 255 16.08 -7.35 9.98
CA ALA A 255 15.94 -8.61 9.28
C ALA A 255 15.28 -8.45 7.90
N ALA A 256 14.22 -7.64 7.80
CA ALA A 256 13.52 -7.40 6.54
C ALA A 256 14.42 -6.71 5.49
N MET A 257 15.31 -5.82 5.91
CA MET A 257 16.33 -5.19 5.04
C MET A 257 17.50 -6.12 4.70
N GLY A 258 17.79 -7.10 5.55
CA GLY A 258 18.88 -8.06 5.37
C GLY A 258 18.50 -9.30 4.55
N ALA A 259 17.21 -9.50 4.26
CA ALA A 259 16.78 -10.55 3.34
C ALA A 259 17.33 -10.25 1.93
N PRO A 260 18.02 -11.21 1.28
CA PRO A 260 18.52 -11.00 -0.07
C PRO A 260 17.38 -10.58 -0.99
N LEU A 261 17.62 -9.54 -1.78
CA LEU A 261 16.66 -9.16 -2.81
C LEU A 261 16.50 -10.31 -3.76
N LEU A 262 15.27 -10.53 -4.19
CA LEU A 262 15.04 -11.46 -5.29
C LEU A 262 15.86 -10.93 -6.47
N PRO A 263 16.83 -11.71 -7.00
CA PRO A 263 17.57 -11.31 -8.18
C PRO A 263 16.59 -11.09 -9.34
N ARG A 264 16.96 -10.25 -10.30
CA ARG A 264 16.23 -10.19 -11.57
C ARG A 264 16.54 -11.47 -12.36
N SER A 265 15.56 -12.01 -13.06
CA SER A 265 15.80 -13.11 -13.99
C SER A 265 16.81 -12.66 -15.06
N PRO A 266 17.58 -13.59 -15.66
CA PRO A 266 18.49 -13.24 -16.74
C PRO A 266 17.81 -12.51 -17.92
N ALA A 267 16.55 -12.85 -18.20
CA ALA A 267 15.74 -12.17 -19.20
C ALA A 267 15.42 -10.73 -18.79
N LEU A 268 14.99 -10.51 -17.55
CA LEU A 268 14.70 -9.19 -17.03
C LEU A 268 15.96 -8.29 -16.98
N ASP A 269 17.14 -8.85 -16.67
CA ASP A 269 18.40 -8.12 -16.74
C ASP A 269 18.70 -7.58 -18.15
N ILE A 270 18.42 -8.37 -19.19
CA ILE A 270 18.53 -7.95 -20.59
C ILE A 270 17.51 -6.86 -20.90
N THR A 271 16.26 -7.06 -20.49
CA THR A 271 15.16 -6.11 -20.67
C THR A 271 15.45 -4.76 -20.02
N TRP A 272 16.00 -4.77 -18.80
CA TRP A 272 16.41 -3.55 -18.10
C TRP A 272 17.47 -2.76 -18.88
N ARG A 273 18.53 -3.44 -19.35
CA ARG A 273 19.57 -2.79 -20.16
C ARG A 273 19.00 -2.23 -21.45
N ARG A 274 18.14 -3.00 -22.14
CA ARG A 274 17.45 -2.57 -23.35
C ARG A 274 16.61 -1.30 -23.14
N ALA A 275 15.92 -1.17 -22.00
CA ALA A 275 15.17 0.04 -21.67
C ALA A 275 16.07 1.27 -21.54
N LEU A 276 17.24 1.13 -20.88
CA LEU A 276 18.23 2.20 -20.80
C LEU A 276 18.84 2.52 -22.17
N ASP A 277 19.12 1.50 -22.98
CA ASP A 277 19.65 1.66 -24.33
C ASP A 277 18.66 2.40 -25.25
N HIS A 278 17.35 2.16 -25.12
CA HIS A 278 16.33 2.90 -25.85
C HIS A 278 16.35 4.40 -25.52
N ALA A 279 16.61 4.76 -24.26
CA ALA A 279 16.74 6.16 -23.82
C ALA A 279 18.07 6.77 -24.29
N ASN A 280 19.18 6.03 -24.15
CA ASN A 280 20.51 6.44 -24.58
C ASN A 280 20.58 6.70 -26.09
N ALA A 281 19.97 5.83 -26.90
CA ALA A 281 19.93 5.96 -28.36
C ALA A 281 19.22 7.24 -28.83
N ARG A 282 18.40 7.85 -27.97
CA ARG A 282 17.68 9.11 -28.22
C ARG A 282 18.24 10.28 -27.43
N HIS A 283 19.38 10.08 -26.75
CA HIS A 283 20.01 11.06 -25.88
C HIS A 283 19.09 11.58 -24.76
N HIS A 284 18.13 10.77 -24.33
CA HIS A 284 17.26 11.13 -23.20
C HIS A 284 18.04 11.06 -21.88
N ARG A 285 17.92 12.09 -21.04
CA ARG A 285 18.49 12.10 -19.69
C ARG A 285 17.94 10.96 -18.82
N TYR A 286 16.69 10.59 -19.04
CA TYR A 286 15.99 9.61 -18.22
C TYR A 286 15.32 8.51 -19.04
N ALA A 287 15.38 7.29 -18.54
CA ALA A 287 14.54 6.18 -18.97
C ALA A 287 13.21 6.22 -18.21
N THR A 288 12.12 6.35 -18.96
CA THR A 288 10.74 6.42 -18.46
C THR A 288 10.07 5.04 -18.48
N LEU A 289 8.82 4.95 -18.00
CA LEU A 289 8.02 3.72 -18.07
C LEU A 289 7.72 3.30 -19.52
N GLU A 290 7.70 4.23 -20.47
CA GLU A 290 7.49 3.92 -21.88
C GLU A 290 8.70 3.22 -22.48
N HIS A 291 9.92 3.60 -22.06
CA HIS A 291 11.14 2.88 -22.44
C HIS A 291 11.18 1.47 -21.84
N LEU A 292 10.74 1.35 -20.58
CA LEU A 292 10.61 0.06 -19.91
C LEU A 292 9.59 -0.84 -20.61
N LEU A 293 8.38 -0.33 -20.88
CA LEU A 293 7.33 -1.09 -21.54
C LEU A 293 7.75 -1.47 -22.97
N LEU A 294 8.45 -0.58 -23.69
CA LEU A 294 8.98 -0.87 -25.01
C LEU A 294 9.96 -2.07 -24.97
N ALA A 295 10.80 -2.13 -23.94
CA ALA A 295 11.70 -3.27 -23.75
C ALA A 295 10.95 -4.55 -23.31
N LEU A 296 9.93 -4.44 -22.45
CA LEU A 296 9.12 -5.54 -21.95
C LEU A 296 8.27 -6.22 -23.03
N VAL A 297 7.85 -5.50 -24.08
CA VAL A 297 7.17 -6.13 -25.22
C VAL A 297 8.03 -7.22 -25.88
N ASP A 298 9.36 -7.11 -25.77
CA ASP A 298 10.33 -8.08 -26.29
C ASP A 298 10.92 -8.98 -25.17
N ASP A 299 10.35 -8.95 -23.96
CA ASP A 299 10.73 -9.82 -22.83
C ASP A 299 9.89 -11.11 -22.87
N PRO A 300 10.47 -12.31 -22.70
CA PRO A 300 9.75 -13.57 -22.85
C PRO A 300 8.60 -13.74 -21.85
N ASP A 301 8.77 -13.29 -20.60
CA ASP A 301 7.75 -13.45 -19.57
C ASP A 301 6.61 -12.44 -19.79
N ALA A 302 6.97 -11.17 -20.02
CA ALA A 302 5.99 -10.11 -20.23
C ALA A 302 5.22 -10.28 -21.56
N SER A 303 5.90 -10.59 -22.66
CA SER A 303 5.25 -10.82 -23.96
C SER A 303 4.28 -11.99 -23.91
N ALA A 304 4.61 -13.07 -23.19
CA ALA A 304 3.72 -14.22 -23.02
C ALA A 304 2.46 -13.88 -22.22
N LEU A 305 2.54 -12.94 -21.26
CA LEU A 305 1.37 -12.42 -20.53
C LEU A 305 0.53 -11.49 -21.41
N LEU A 306 1.17 -10.57 -22.15
CA LEU A 306 0.48 -9.67 -23.09
C LEU A 306 -0.28 -10.45 -24.16
N HIS A 307 0.33 -11.50 -24.73
CA HIS A 307 -0.33 -12.38 -25.68
C HIS A 307 -1.51 -13.14 -25.06
N ALA A 308 -1.38 -13.63 -23.83
CA ALA A 308 -2.49 -14.27 -23.13
C ALA A 308 -3.65 -13.30 -22.85
N CYS A 309 -3.36 -12.02 -22.65
CA CYS A 309 -4.34 -10.94 -22.58
C CYS A 309 -4.88 -10.51 -23.95
N LYS A 310 -4.51 -11.20 -25.04
CA LYS A 310 -4.92 -10.91 -26.43
C LYS A 310 -4.48 -9.52 -26.94
N ALA A 311 -3.38 -8.98 -26.39
CA ALA A 311 -2.83 -7.72 -26.83
C ALA A 311 -2.13 -7.83 -28.18
N ASP A 312 -2.23 -6.80 -29.02
CA ASP A 312 -1.42 -6.66 -30.23
C ASP A 312 -0.08 -6.00 -29.90
N LEU A 313 0.95 -6.82 -29.70
CA LEU A 313 2.29 -6.35 -29.37
C LEU A 313 2.89 -5.45 -30.46
N ALA A 314 2.56 -5.67 -31.74
CA ALA A 314 3.06 -4.83 -32.83
C ALA A 314 2.43 -3.42 -32.75
N ALA A 315 1.13 -3.34 -32.45
CA ALA A 315 0.43 -2.08 -32.23
C ALA A 315 0.97 -1.34 -30.99
N ILE A 316 1.23 -2.05 -29.88
CA ILE A 316 1.85 -1.49 -28.67
C ILE A 316 3.22 -0.91 -29.01
N LYS A 317 4.08 -1.71 -29.66
CA LYS A 317 5.45 -1.30 -30.02
C LYS A 317 5.46 -0.07 -30.92
N THR A 318 4.59 -0.03 -31.92
CA THR A 318 4.46 1.11 -32.83
C THR A 318 4.03 2.38 -32.08
N SER A 319 3.04 2.25 -31.19
CA SER A 319 2.55 3.37 -30.38
C SER A 319 3.60 3.88 -29.40
N LEU A 320 4.36 2.98 -28.77
CA LEU A 320 5.46 3.32 -27.87
C LEU A 320 6.61 4.00 -28.59
N LEU A 321 7.04 3.47 -29.74
CA LEU A 321 8.08 4.12 -30.55
C LEU A 321 7.66 5.54 -30.93
N SER A 322 6.44 5.72 -31.44
CA SER A 322 5.90 7.05 -31.75
C SER A 322 5.89 7.97 -30.52
N TYR A 323 5.53 7.47 -29.34
CA TYR A 323 5.51 8.27 -28.12
C TYR A 323 6.92 8.67 -27.68
N VAL A 324 7.83 7.70 -27.61
CA VAL A 324 9.21 7.94 -27.19
C VAL A 324 9.96 8.85 -28.17
N ASP A 325 9.69 8.73 -29.48
CA ASP A 325 10.33 9.55 -30.51
C ASP A 325 9.82 10.99 -30.55
N ASN A 326 8.53 11.23 -30.28
CA ASN A 326 7.91 12.53 -30.50
C ASN A 326 7.53 13.28 -29.22
N GLU A 327 7.07 12.59 -28.18
CA GLU A 327 6.51 13.20 -26.96
C GLU A 327 7.56 13.38 -25.85
N LEU A 328 8.69 12.68 -25.94
CA LEU A 328 9.78 12.74 -24.95
C LEU A 328 10.98 13.60 -25.38
N THR A 329 10.84 14.34 -26.48
CA THR A 329 11.90 15.20 -27.05
C THR A 329 12.49 16.20 -26.04
N ASN A 330 11.67 16.69 -25.09
CA ASN A 330 12.12 17.59 -24.01
C ASN A 330 13.06 16.94 -22.98
N LEU A 331 13.24 15.62 -23.00
CA LEU A 331 14.19 14.91 -22.15
C LEU A 331 15.59 14.81 -22.78
N ALA A 332 15.74 15.19 -24.06
CA ALA A 332 17.01 15.15 -24.76
C ALA A 332 18.01 16.13 -24.14
N ILE A 333 19.26 15.68 -23.99
CA ILE A 333 20.38 16.50 -23.50
C ILE A 333 21.52 16.53 -24.51
N ASP A 334 22.23 17.66 -24.58
CA ASP A 334 23.50 17.73 -25.31
C ASP A 334 24.49 16.72 -24.72
N ALA A 335 25.17 16.01 -25.63
CA ALA A 335 25.81 14.72 -25.40
C ALA A 335 26.75 14.67 -24.17
N GLY A 336 26.62 13.61 -23.36
CA GLY A 336 27.64 13.29 -22.33
C GLY A 336 27.22 12.40 -21.14
N GLY A 337 26.01 11.84 -21.08
CA GLY A 337 25.56 11.05 -19.92
C GLY A 337 24.84 9.75 -20.28
N GLN A 338 24.94 8.75 -19.39
CA GLN A 338 24.08 7.57 -19.43
C GLN A 338 22.71 7.91 -18.85
N ALA A 339 21.65 7.50 -19.54
CA ALA A 339 20.28 7.61 -19.07
C ALA A 339 20.13 6.91 -17.72
N ARG A 340 19.39 7.54 -16.80
CA ARG A 340 19.04 6.97 -15.50
C ARG A 340 17.54 6.69 -15.44
N PRO A 341 17.08 5.67 -14.70
CA PRO A 341 15.66 5.49 -14.48
C PRO A 341 15.00 6.75 -13.87
N THR A 342 13.76 7.00 -14.24
CA THR A 342 12.89 7.95 -13.52
C THR A 342 12.45 7.37 -12.17
N GLU A 343 11.99 8.22 -11.24
CA GLU A 343 11.39 7.79 -9.98
C GLU A 343 10.20 6.83 -10.16
N ALA A 344 9.39 7.03 -11.21
CA ALA A 344 8.28 6.14 -11.54
C ALA A 344 8.78 4.76 -11.98
N PHE A 345 9.83 4.71 -12.81
CA PHE A 345 10.50 3.44 -13.15
C PHE A 345 11.06 2.77 -11.89
N ALA A 346 11.81 3.49 -11.05
CA ALA A 346 12.35 2.94 -9.82
C ALA A 346 11.24 2.40 -8.87
N ARG A 347 10.09 3.08 -8.75
CA ARG A 347 8.92 2.58 -8.00
C ARG A 347 8.36 1.30 -8.59
N VAL A 348 8.17 1.23 -9.91
CA VAL A 348 7.69 0.02 -10.60
C VAL A 348 8.63 -1.15 -10.37
N ALA A 349 9.94 -0.95 -10.48
CA ALA A 349 10.93 -1.99 -10.21
C ALA A 349 10.87 -2.52 -8.78
N ARG A 350 10.65 -1.63 -7.81
CA ARG A 350 10.53 -2.00 -6.39
C ARG A 350 9.23 -2.72 -6.11
N HIS A 351 8.14 -2.32 -6.76
CA HIS A 351 6.86 -3.00 -6.66
C HIS A 351 6.91 -4.39 -7.29
N ALA A 352 7.64 -4.58 -8.40
CA ALA A 352 7.87 -5.90 -8.99
C ALA A 352 8.56 -6.87 -8.01
N VAL A 353 9.52 -6.39 -7.22
CA VAL A 353 10.15 -7.20 -6.14
C VAL A 353 9.13 -7.61 -5.09
N LEU A 354 8.21 -6.73 -4.71
CA LEU A 354 7.15 -7.05 -3.75
C LEU A 354 6.20 -8.11 -4.30
N LEU A 355 5.73 -7.94 -5.54
CA LEU A 355 4.85 -8.90 -6.21
C LEU A 355 5.51 -10.27 -6.29
N ALA A 356 6.78 -10.32 -6.70
CA ALA A 356 7.52 -11.58 -6.77
C ALA A 356 7.63 -12.27 -5.40
N LYS A 357 7.79 -11.50 -4.31
CA LYS A 357 7.77 -12.05 -2.94
C LYS A 357 6.37 -12.53 -2.54
N GLU A 358 5.31 -11.81 -2.89
CA GLU A 358 3.92 -12.20 -2.60
C GLU A 358 3.54 -13.51 -3.28
N PHE A 359 3.99 -13.74 -4.51
CA PHE A 359 3.84 -15.01 -5.21
C PHE A 359 4.80 -16.11 -4.74
N GLY A 360 5.78 -15.80 -3.88
CA GLY A 360 6.79 -16.75 -3.44
C GLY A 360 7.83 -17.10 -4.50
N TRP A 361 8.02 -16.25 -5.51
CA TRP A 361 9.05 -16.42 -6.53
C TRP A 361 10.45 -16.27 -5.95
N ARG A 362 11.43 -16.91 -6.62
CA ARG A 362 12.85 -16.84 -6.26
C ARG A 362 13.61 -15.73 -6.99
N GLU A 363 13.00 -15.14 -8.00
CA GLU A 363 13.54 -14.06 -8.81
C GLU A 363 12.41 -13.15 -9.30
N VAL A 364 12.75 -11.95 -9.75
CA VAL A 364 11.82 -11.00 -10.38
C VAL A 364 11.89 -11.20 -11.89
N SER A 365 10.74 -11.46 -12.52
CA SER A 365 10.58 -11.67 -13.95
C SER A 365 10.12 -10.41 -14.68
N GLY A 366 10.15 -10.43 -16.02
CA GLY A 366 9.49 -9.40 -16.83
C GLY A 366 7.98 -9.34 -16.59
N GLY A 367 7.36 -10.47 -16.21
CA GLY A 367 5.94 -10.52 -15.86
C GLY A 367 5.62 -9.70 -14.60
N ASP A 368 6.44 -9.83 -13.55
CA ASP A 368 6.28 -9.04 -12.32
C ASP A 368 6.45 -7.53 -12.60
N MET A 369 7.40 -7.20 -13.49
CA MET A 369 7.64 -5.82 -13.92
C MET A 369 6.46 -5.25 -14.72
N LEU A 370 5.89 -6.05 -15.63
CA LEU A 370 4.69 -5.67 -16.38
C LEU A 370 3.49 -5.44 -15.45
N LEU A 371 3.26 -6.36 -14.49
CA LEU A 371 2.17 -6.21 -13.53
C LEU A 371 2.36 -4.96 -12.65
N ALA A 372 3.61 -4.67 -12.26
CA ALA A 372 3.94 -3.49 -11.48
C ALA A 372 3.71 -2.15 -12.22
N ILE A 373 3.75 -2.09 -13.56
CA ILE A 373 3.46 -0.85 -14.31
C ILE A 373 2.07 -0.30 -13.97
N PHE A 374 1.11 -1.17 -13.67
CA PHE A 374 -0.25 -0.75 -13.33
C PHE A 374 -0.38 0.01 -12.00
N SER A 375 0.66 0.05 -11.14
CA SER A 375 0.63 0.96 -9.98
C SER A 375 0.83 2.42 -10.34
N GLU A 376 1.28 2.72 -11.56
CA GLU A 376 1.43 4.08 -12.09
C GLU A 376 0.27 4.39 -13.04
N ASN A 377 -0.96 4.34 -12.53
CA ASN A 377 -2.22 4.43 -13.28
C ASN A 377 -2.38 5.67 -14.17
N LEU A 378 -1.66 6.76 -13.89
CA LEU A 378 -1.65 7.97 -14.70
C LEU A 378 -0.55 7.99 -15.77
N SER A 379 0.24 6.92 -15.89
CA SER A 379 1.36 6.86 -16.84
C SER A 379 0.88 6.65 -18.28
N PRO A 380 1.57 7.25 -19.27
CA PRO A 380 1.35 6.94 -20.68
C PRO A 380 1.51 5.44 -20.99
N ALA A 381 2.46 4.75 -20.37
CA ALA A 381 2.62 3.31 -20.49
C ALA A 381 1.34 2.53 -20.12
N THR A 382 0.72 2.82 -18.98
CA THR A 382 -0.55 2.18 -18.57
C THR A 382 -1.68 2.50 -19.54
N ARG A 383 -1.80 3.77 -19.99
CA ARG A 383 -2.82 4.15 -20.98
C ARG A 383 -2.66 3.42 -22.33
N LEU A 384 -1.43 3.12 -22.74
CA LEU A 384 -1.16 2.37 -23.97
C LEU A 384 -1.54 0.89 -23.83
N LEU A 385 -1.35 0.29 -22.64
CA LEU A 385 -1.83 -1.05 -22.32
C LEU A 385 -3.36 -1.11 -22.28
N ASP A 386 -4.01 -0.12 -21.66
CA ASP A 386 -5.47 -0.03 -21.59
C ASP A 386 -6.11 0.05 -22.99
N LYS A 387 -5.49 0.79 -23.93
CA LYS A 387 -5.93 0.85 -25.34
C LYS A 387 -5.95 -0.51 -26.04
N GLN A 388 -5.19 -1.48 -25.52
CA GLN A 388 -5.13 -2.85 -26.03
C GLN A 388 -5.94 -3.83 -25.19
N GLY A 389 -6.74 -3.32 -24.24
CA GLY A 389 -7.54 -4.14 -23.33
C GLY A 389 -6.72 -4.88 -22.28
N VAL A 390 -5.44 -4.53 -22.08
CA VAL A 390 -4.61 -5.12 -21.03
C VAL A 390 -4.84 -4.34 -19.74
N THR A 391 -5.26 -5.04 -18.68
CA THR A 391 -5.58 -4.44 -17.38
C THR A 391 -4.80 -5.15 -16.28
N ARG A 392 -4.64 -4.52 -15.12
CA ARG A 392 -4.01 -5.19 -13.97
C ARG A 392 -4.67 -6.54 -13.65
N GLN A 393 -6.01 -6.58 -13.69
CA GLN A 393 -6.77 -7.77 -13.30
C GLN A 393 -6.54 -8.93 -14.27
N ASN A 394 -6.61 -8.70 -15.59
CA ASN A 394 -6.42 -9.81 -16.53
C ASN A 394 -4.98 -10.34 -16.56
N VAL A 395 -3.98 -9.47 -16.37
CA VAL A 395 -2.58 -9.91 -16.20
C VAL A 395 -2.45 -10.77 -14.95
N LEU A 396 -3.05 -10.35 -13.82
CA LEU A 396 -3.04 -11.09 -12.57
C LEU A 396 -3.72 -12.47 -12.72
N ASP A 397 -4.88 -12.52 -13.36
CA ASP A 397 -5.63 -13.77 -13.61
C ASP A 397 -4.80 -14.76 -14.42
N VAL A 398 -4.10 -14.27 -15.47
CA VAL A 398 -3.21 -15.11 -16.29
C VAL A 398 -2.02 -15.60 -15.47
N MET A 399 -1.40 -14.75 -14.64
CA MET A 399 -0.27 -15.14 -13.80
C MET A 399 -0.67 -16.23 -12.79
N GLN A 400 -1.85 -16.11 -12.18
CA GLN A 400 -2.37 -17.12 -11.23
C GLN A 400 -2.70 -18.46 -11.90
N GLN A 401 -3.07 -18.47 -13.17
CA GLN A 401 -3.31 -19.70 -13.93
C GLN A 401 -2.02 -20.43 -14.34
N ARG A 402 -0.88 -19.72 -14.31
CA ARG A 402 0.45 -20.24 -14.69
C ARG A 402 1.34 -20.58 -13.50
N ALA A 403 0.99 -20.14 -12.31
CA ALA A 403 1.64 -20.48 -11.03
C ALA A 403 1.20 -21.85 -10.55
#